data_AF-A0A1T4PCF1-F1
#
_entry.id   AF-A0A1T4PCF1-F1
#
_cell.length_a   1.000
_cell.length_b   1.000
_cell.length_c   1.000
_cell.angle_alpha   90.00
_cell.angle_beta   90.00
_cell.angle_gamma   90.00
#
_symmetry.space_group_name_H-M   'P 1'
#
loop_
_entity.id
_entity.type
_entity.pdbx_description
1 polymer ?
#
loop_
_entity_poly.entity_id
_entity_poly.type
_entity_poly.pdbx_seq_one_letter_code
_entity_poly.pdbx_strand_id
1 'polypeptide(L)' 'MIEWSKFKTKKELIEIEKISQTTYQRRISEMRSIPEFQRGYAVYGRHAMINYEVYLDYMAWKTKQRFSYVDY' A
#
# COMPACT_ATOMS: atom_id res chain seq x y z
N MET A 1 19.54 -3.82 -9.33
CA MET A 1 18.99 -5.00 -8.66
C MET A 1 17.73 -4.58 -7.93
N ILE A 2 16.63 -5.30 -8.06
CA ILE A 2 15.38 -5.03 -7.31
C ILE A 2 15.56 -5.60 -5.90
N GLU A 3 15.48 -4.76 -4.87
CA GLU A 3 15.55 -5.20 -3.48
C GLU A 3 14.22 -5.81 -3.03
N TRP A 4 14.12 -7.13 -3.15
CA TRP A 4 12.94 -7.89 -2.76
C TRP A 4 12.63 -7.85 -1.26
N SER A 5 13.60 -7.47 -0.41
CA SER A 5 13.42 -7.29 1.04
C SER A 5 12.33 -6.26 1.39
N LYS A 6 12.11 -5.30 0.50
CA LYS A 6 11.13 -4.22 0.63
C LYS A 6 9.71 -4.65 0.28
N PHE A 7 9.56 -5.78 -0.41
CA PHE A 7 8.26 -6.29 -0.80
C PHE A 7 7.68 -7.19 0.29
N LYS A 8 6.40 -6.97 0.60
CA LYS A 8 5.64 -7.73 1.59
C LYS A 8 4.46 -8.39 0.91
N THR A 9 4.20 -9.63 1.28
CA THR A 9 3.01 -10.36 0.87
C THR A 9 1.77 -9.82 1.59
N LYS A 10 0.59 -10.19 1.09
CA LYS A 10 -0.69 -9.91 1.77
C LYS A 10 -0.67 -10.29 3.26
N LYS A 11 -0.13 -11.46 3.59
CA LYS A 11 -0.12 -11.97 4.97
C LYS A 11 0.76 -11.09 5.87
N GLU A 12 1.98 -10.80 5.44
CA GLU A 12 2.92 -9.97 6.21
C GLU A 12 2.36 -8.55 6.41
N LEU A 13 1.79 -7.94 5.38
CA LEU A 13 1.28 -6.58 5.47
C LEU A 13 0.08 -6.47 6.42
N ILE A 14 -0.79 -7.51 6.44
CA ILE A 14 -1.90 -7.62 7.39
C ILE A 14 -1.40 -7.75 8.83
N GLU A 15 -0.36 -8.53 9.05
CA GLU A 15 0.22 -8.78 10.38
C GLU A 15 0.92 -7.53 10.93
N ILE A 16 1.72 -6.87 10.10
CA ILE A 16 2.44 -5.63 10.46
C ILE A 16 1.46 -4.51 10.81
N GLU A 17 0.48 -4.27 9.93
CA GLU A 17 -0.47 -3.16 10.08
C GLU A 17 -1.61 -3.47 11.06
N LYS A 18 -1.73 -4.73 11.49
CA LYS A 18 -2.83 -5.24 12.33
C LYS A 18 -4.22 -4.89 11.76
N ILE A 19 -4.40 -5.10 10.46
CA ILE A 19 -5.65 -4.78 9.74
C ILE A 19 -6.39 -6.03 9.25
N SER A 20 -7.70 -5.91 9.01
CA SER A 20 -8.47 -7.00 8.42
C SER A 20 -8.13 -7.23 6.94
N GLN A 21 -8.41 -8.45 6.44
CA GLN A 21 -8.24 -8.76 5.02
C GLN A 21 -9.04 -7.82 4.10
N THR A 22 -10.26 -7.46 4.50
CA THR A 22 -11.11 -6.52 3.74
C THR A 22 -10.50 -5.13 3.67
N THR A 23 -9.93 -4.66 4.78
CA THR A 23 -9.23 -3.37 4.83
C THR A 23 -8.01 -3.36 3.92
N TYR A 24 -7.21 -4.43 3.95
CA TYR A 24 -6.09 -4.63 3.04
C TYR A 24 -6.55 -4.52 1.57
N GLN A 25 -7.58 -5.29 1.17
CA GLN A 25 -8.04 -5.30 -0.21
C GLN A 25 -8.49 -3.92 -0.67
N ARG A 26 -9.26 -3.20 0.16
CA ARG A 26 -9.69 -1.83 -0.15
C ARG A 26 -8.50 -0.89 -0.32
N ARG A 27 -7.53 -0.91 0.61
CA ARG A 27 -6.34 -0.05 0.58
C ARG A 27 -5.50 -0.30 -0.67
N ILE A 28 -5.24 -1.57 -1.01
CA ILE A 28 -4.42 -1.92 -2.17
C ILE A 28 -5.16 -1.64 -3.49
N SER A 29 -6.47 -1.88 -3.56
CA SER A 29 -7.28 -1.53 -4.73
C SER A 29 -7.22 -0.03 -5.01
N GLU A 30 -7.37 0.79 -3.97
CA GLU A 30 -7.26 2.25 -4.06
C GLU A 30 -5.84 2.68 -4.44
N MET A 31 -4.81 2.16 -3.77
CA MET A 31 -3.40 2.46 -4.08
C MET A 31 -3.06 2.18 -5.55
N ARG A 32 -3.54 1.06 -6.11
CA ARG A 32 -3.33 0.69 -7.52
C ARG A 32 -4.07 1.58 -8.51
N SER A 33 -5.14 2.24 -8.10
CA SER A 33 -5.85 3.19 -8.96
C SER A 33 -5.11 4.53 -9.11
N ILE A 34 -4.13 4.81 -8.25
CA ILE A 34 -3.36 6.05 -8.26
C ILE A 34 -2.03 5.81 -9.00
N PRO A 35 -1.77 6.50 -10.14
CA PRO A 35 -0.57 6.26 -10.97
C PRO A 35 0.75 6.34 -10.19
N GLU A 36 0.86 7.27 -9.25
CA GLU A 36 2.08 7.50 -8.44
C GLU A 36 2.45 6.29 -7.56
N PHE A 37 1.45 5.53 -7.09
CA PHE A 37 1.64 4.40 -6.18
C PHE A 37 1.55 3.04 -6.88
N GLN A 38 1.23 2.98 -8.17
CA GLN A 38 1.17 1.73 -8.93
C GLN A 38 2.47 0.94 -8.91
N ARG A 39 3.63 1.63 -8.88
CA ARG A 39 4.97 1.01 -8.74
C ARG A 39 5.14 0.21 -7.45
N GLY A 40 4.31 0.46 -6.45
CA GLY A 40 4.30 -0.27 -5.18
C GLY A 40 3.63 -1.64 -5.28
N TYR A 41 3.00 -1.98 -6.39
CA TYR A 41 2.33 -3.25 -6.61
C TYR A 41 3.10 -4.10 -7.61
N ALA A 42 3.52 -5.29 -7.20
CA ALA A 42 4.15 -6.27 -8.07
C ALA A 42 3.41 -7.61 -7.99
N VAL A 43 3.38 -8.34 -9.10
CA VAL A 43 2.90 -9.72 -9.13
C VAL A 43 4.10 -10.62 -9.37
N TYR A 44 4.36 -11.53 -8.43
CA TYR A 44 5.39 -12.54 -8.56
C TYR A 44 4.75 -13.93 -8.56
N GLY A 45 4.75 -14.57 -9.73
CA GLY A 45 4.02 -15.81 -9.96
C GLY A 45 2.51 -15.63 -9.74
N ARG A 46 1.95 -16.33 -8.74
CA ARG A 46 0.53 -16.24 -8.36
C ARG A 46 0.27 -15.31 -7.16
N HIS A 47 1.30 -14.65 -6.64
CA HIS A 47 1.19 -13.84 -5.44
C HIS A 47 1.37 -12.35 -5.76
N ALA A 48 0.46 -11.53 -5.24
CA ALA A 48 0.64 -10.09 -5.19
C ALA A 48 1.58 -9.74 -4.03
N MET A 49 2.57 -8.91 -4.32
CA MET A 49 3.53 -8.36 -3.38
C MET A 49 3.48 -6.84 -3.41
N ILE A 50 3.59 -6.23 -2.25
CA ILE A 50 3.47 -4.79 -2.06
C ILE A 50 4.82 -4.25 -1.60
N ASN A 51 5.39 -3.28 -2.29
CA ASN A 51 6.53 -2.54 -1.79
C ASN A 51 6.08 -1.72 -0.58
N TYR A 52 6.65 -2.02 0.58
CA TYR A 52 6.22 -1.46 1.85
C TYR A 52 6.53 0.04 1.96
N GLU A 53 7.64 0.51 1.38
CA GLU A 53 7.99 1.94 1.39
C GLU A 53 6.95 2.76 0.60
N VAL A 54 6.57 2.29 -0.59
CA VAL A 54 5.54 2.95 -1.41
C VAL A 54 4.17 2.90 -0.74
N TYR A 55 3.87 1.83 0.01
CA TYR A 55 2.65 1.74 0.80
C TYR A 55 2.64 2.77 1.95
N LEU A 56 3.77 2.97 2.64
CA LEU A 56 3.89 4.01 3.67
C LEU A 56 3.72 5.41 3.08
N ASP A 57 4.30 5.69 1.91
CA ASP A 57 4.11 6.94 1.17
C ASP A 57 2.63 7.18 0.85
N TYR A 58 1.92 6.16 0.38
CA TYR A 58 0.48 6.20 0.13
C TYR A 58 -0.31 6.52 1.41
N MET A 59 0.03 5.89 2.53
CA MET A 59 -0.63 6.15 3.82
C MET A 59 -0.38 7.58 4.31
N ALA A 60 0.84 8.09 4.15
CA ALA A 60 1.19 9.47 4.48
C ALA A 60 0.42 10.46 3.58
N TRP A 61 0.36 10.20 2.26
CA TRP A 61 -0.42 11.00 1.31
C TRP A 61 -1.91 11.05 1.68
N LYS A 62 -2.51 9.89 2.00
CA LYS A 62 -3.91 9.81 2.41
C LYS A 62 -4.18 10.59 3.69
N THR A 63 -3.22 10.55 4.62
CA THR A 63 -3.29 11.31 5.87
C THR A 63 -3.24 12.81 5.59
N LYS A 64 -2.33 13.27 4.73
CA LYS A 64 -2.24 14.69 4.32
C LYS A 64 -3.51 15.18 3.63
N GLN A 65 -4.09 14.37 2.75
CA GLN A 65 -5.38 14.71 2.12
C GLN A 65 -6.51 14.83 3.15
N ARG A 66 -6.55 13.99 4.18
CA ARG A 66 -7.57 14.10 5.23
C ARG A 66 -7.51 15.44 5.97
N PHE A 67 -6.32 15.99 6.16
CA PHE A 67 -6.13 17.27 6.86
C PHE A 67 -6.26 18.49 5.94
N SER A 68 -6.15 18.35 4.62
CA SER A 68 -6.32 19.50 3.71
C SER A 68 -7.75 20.02 3.61
N TYR A 69 -8.75 19.30 4.13
CA TYR A 69 -10.17 19.68 4.08
C TYR A 69 -10.69 20.27 5.40
N VAL A 70 -9.85 20.49 6.41
CA VAL A 70 -10.27 20.99 7.73
C VAL A 70 -10.10 22.52 7.88
N ASP A 71 -9.46 23.19 6.93
CA ASP A 71 -9.16 24.64 6.97
C ASP A 71 -10.02 25.49 6.01
N TYR A 72 -11.31 25.19 5.82
CA TYR A 72 -12.24 26.07 5.07
C TYR A 72 -13.52 26.37 5.84
#